data_AF-A0A8S3ISE3-F1
#
_entry.id   AF-A0A8S3ISE3-F1
#
_cell.length_a   1.000
_cell.length_b   1.000
_cell.length_c   1.000
_cell.angle_alpha   90.00
_cell.angle_beta   90.00
_cell.angle_gamma   90.00
#
_symmetry.space_group_name_H-M   'P 1'
#
loop_
_entity.id
_entity.type
_entity.pdbx_description
1 polymer ?
#
loop_
_entity_poly.entity_id
_entity_poly.type
_entity_poly.pdbx_seq_one_letter_code
_entity_poly.pdbx_strand_id
1 'polypeptide(L)'
;VHSVAWEPLAGSKNNFNPHGHLQHAAGLYILTQVEAGVCCPLSMTHAGYPILHRYLHNTNKKLADSFPVDRILSRKYDKRCIPANAKSGLTIG
;
A
#
# COMPACT_ATOMS: atom_id res chain seq x y z
N VAL A 1 -0.89 -8.18 -1.21
CA VAL A 1 -0.48 -8.54 0.17
C VAL A 1 -0.23 -7.29 0.99
N HIS A 2 0.52 -6.30 0.49
CA HIS A 2 0.77 -5.05 1.23
C HIS A 2 -0.49 -4.22 1.49
N SER A 3 -1.43 -4.15 0.53
CA SER A 3 -2.64 -3.32 0.59
C SER A 3 -3.78 -3.91 1.42
N VAL A 4 -3.75 -5.21 1.75
CA VAL A 4 -4.94 -5.96 2.24
C VAL A 4 -5.52 -5.41 3.55
N ALA A 5 -4.70 -4.82 4.41
CA ALA A 5 -5.19 -4.21 5.66
C ALA A 5 -5.88 -2.86 5.46
N TRP A 6 -5.64 -2.23 4.31
CA TRP A 6 -6.08 -0.88 3.99
C TRP A 6 -7.22 -0.88 2.95
N GLU A 7 -7.67 -2.06 2.53
CA GLU A 7 -8.78 -2.21 1.60
C GLU A 7 -10.12 -2.18 2.37
N PRO A 8 -11.15 -1.51 1.83
CA PRO A 8 -12.48 -1.57 2.41
C PRO A 8 -13.02 -3.00 2.40
N LEU A 9 -13.84 -3.33 3.40
CA LEU A 9 -14.59 -4.58 3.44
C LEU A 9 -15.50 -4.67 2.19
N ALA A 10 -15.61 -5.85 1.58
CA ALA A 10 -16.50 -6.04 0.43
C ALA A 10 -17.93 -5.58 0.77
N GLY A 11 -18.45 -4.62 -0.01
CA GLY A 11 -19.78 -4.04 0.20
C GLY A 11 -19.84 -2.86 1.19
N SER A 12 -18.72 -2.43 1.79
CA SER A 12 -18.67 -1.24 2.65
C SER A 12 -17.62 -0.23 2.19
N LYS A 13 -17.98 1.05 2.14
CA LYS A 13 -17.03 2.15 1.87
C LYS A 13 -16.34 2.68 3.12
N ASN A 14 -16.93 2.45 4.30
CA ASN A 14 -16.49 3.08 5.55
C ASN A 14 -15.92 2.09 6.57
N ASN A 15 -16.06 0.78 6.33
CA ASN A 15 -15.55 -0.25 7.22
C ASN A 15 -14.38 -0.98 6.57
N PHE A 16 -13.24 -1.04 7.26
CA PHE A 16 -12.12 -1.88 6.88
C PHE A 16 -12.32 -3.32 7.36
N ASN A 17 -11.60 -4.26 6.76
CA ASN A 17 -11.58 -5.63 7.25
C ASN A 17 -10.90 -5.68 8.64
N PRO A 18 -11.60 -6.09 9.73
CA PRO A 18 -11.00 -6.15 11.06
C PRO A 18 -9.83 -7.14 11.16
N HIS A 19 -9.74 -8.09 10.23
CA HIS A 19 -8.65 -9.07 10.14
C HIS A 19 -7.61 -8.73 9.06
N GLY A 20 -7.63 -7.51 8.51
CA GLY A 20 -6.75 -7.11 7.41
C GLY A 20 -5.26 -7.22 7.75
N HIS A 21 -4.85 -6.86 8.97
CA HIS A 21 -3.47 -7.02 9.43
C HIS A 21 -3.08 -8.50 9.59
N LEU A 22 -3.99 -9.34 10.09
CA LEU A 22 -3.77 -10.79 10.19
C LEU A 22 -3.57 -11.40 8.80
N GLN A 23 -4.39 -11.00 7.82
CA GLN A 23 -4.25 -11.44 6.43
C GLN A 23 -2.92 -10.99 5.81
N HIS A 24 -2.46 -9.76 6.12
CA HIS A 24 -1.15 -9.28 5.69
C HIS A 24 -0.03 -10.15 6.27
N ALA A 25 -0.05 -10.39 7.58
CA ALA A 25 0.95 -11.20 8.28
C ALA A 25 0.99 -12.65 7.79
N ALA A 26 -0.18 -13.29 7.62
CA ALA A 26 -0.28 -14.65 7.09
C ALA A 26 0.26 -14.74 5.64
N GLY A 27 -0.05 -13.73 4.81
CA GLY A 27 0.48 -13.65 3.45
C GLY A 27 2.00 -13.53 3.41
N LEU A 28 2.59 -12.70 4.29
CA LEU A 28 4.04 -12.62 4.43
C LEU A 28 4.65 -13.92 4.96
N TYR A 29 4.05 -14.55 5.97
CA TYR A 29 4.54 -15.81 6.54
C TYR A 29 4.67 -16.93 5.50
N ILE A 30 3.71 -17.03 4.56
CA ILE A 30 3.77 -18.00 3.46
C ILE A 30 4.81 -17.56 2.42
N LEU A 31 4.85 -16.27 2.05
CA LEU A 31 5.78 -15.74 1.04
C LEU A 31 7.25 -15.91 1.44
N THR A 32 7.59 -15.69 2.72
CA THR A 32 8.96 -15.82 3.22
C THR A 32 9.52 -17.23 3.07
N GLN A 33 8.67 -18.25 2.99
CA GLN A 33 9.12 -19.63 2.74
C GLN A 33 9.59 -19.85 1.30
N VAL A 34 9.06 -19.07 0.36
CA VAL A 34 9.40 -19.17 -1.07
C VAL A 34 10.57 -18.26 -1.40
N GLU A 35 10.48 -16.98 -1.03
CA GLU A 35 11.49 -15.97 -1.29
C GLU A 35 11.31 -14.80 -0.31
N ALA A 36 12.36 -14.47 0.46
CA ALA A 36 12.29 -13.47 1.53
C ALA A 36 12.63 -12.03 1.06
N GLY A 37 13.40 -11.86 -0.01
CA GLY A 37 13.76 -10.57 -0.58
C GLY A 37 12.56 -9.72 -1.02
N VAL A 38 11.49 -10.33 -1.55
CA VAL A 38 10.26 -9.64 -1.93
C VAL A 38 9.48 -9.10 -0.73
N CYS A 39 9.71 -9.64 0.47
CA CYS A 39 9.03 -9.18 1.68
C CYS A 39 9.48 -7.78 2.10
N CYS A 40 10.72 -7.38 1.77
CA CYS A 40 11.25 -6.06 2.09
C CYS A 40 10.37 -4.92 1.50
N PRO A 41 10.19 -4.80 0.17
CA PRO A 41 9.34 -3.77 -0.39
C PRO A 41 7.86 -3.94 -0.03
N LEU A 42 7.37 -5.16 0.20
CA LEU A 42 5.98 -5.39 0.61
C LEU A 42 5.70 -4.82 2.02
N SER A 43 6.59 -5.08 2.97
CA SER A 43 6.48 -4.61 4.35
C SER A 43 6.64 -3.09 4.44
N MET A 44 7.64 -2.53 3.74
CA MET A 44 7.85 -1.07 3.71
C MET A 44 6.66 -0.34 3.07
N THR A 45 6.12 -0.88 1.97
CA THR A 45 4.93 -0.29 1.32
C THR A 45 3.69 -0.36 2.21
N HIS A 46 3.49 -1.48 2.92
CA HIS A 46 2.40 -1.64 3.88
C HIS A 46 2.49 -0.61 5.03
N ALA A 47 3.68 -0.46 5.61
CA ALA A 47 3.93 0.43 6.74
C ALA A 47 3.91 1.92 6.35
N GLY A 48 4.40 2.27 5.16
CA GLY A 48 4.50 3.65 4.70
C GLY A 48 3.16 4.30 4.34
N TYR A 49 2.20 3.51 3.83
CA TYR A 49 0.90 4.03 3.37
C TYR A 49 0.15 4.88 4.42
N PRO A 50 -0.14 4.40 5.65
CA PRO A 50 -0.94 5.18 6.61
C PRO A 50 -0.25 6.50 7.02
N ILE A 51 1.09 6.51 7.06
CA ILE A 51 1.89 7.70 7.39
C ILE A 51 1.78 8.73 6.26
N LEU A 52 2.01 8.30 5.02
CA LEU A 52 1.94 9.17 3.85
C LEU A 52 0.52 9.71 3.63
N HIS A 53 -0.50 8.84 3.71
CA HIS A 53 -1.89 9.23 3.59
C HIS A 53 -2.24 10.29 4.64
N ARG A 54 -1.92 10.06 5.92
CA ARG A 54 -2.17 11.05 6.98
C ARG A 54 -1.42 12.36 6.74
N TYR A 55 -0.14 12.31 6.40
CA TYR A 55 0.68 13.51 6.17
C TYR A 55 0.14 14.37 5.02
N LEU A 56 -0.21 13.73 3.90
CA LEU A 56 -0.72 14.44 2.73
C LEU A 56 -2.10 15.06 3.00
N HIS A 57 -3.03 14.31 3.59
CA HIS A 57 -4.38 14.80 3.81
C HIS A 57 -4.49 15.81 4.98
N ASN A 58 -3.68 15.67 6.03
CA ASN A 58 -3.83 16.49 7.24
C ASN A 58 -2.80 17.62 7.36
N THR A 59 -1.63 17.50 6.72
CA THR A 59 -0.54 18.46 6.90
C THR A 59 -0.20 19.23 5.62
N ASN A 60 -0.18 18.57 4.46
CA ASN A 60 0.25 19.20 3.21
C ASN A 60 -0.69 18.90 2.05
N LYS A 61 -1.85 19.58 2.05
CA LYS A 61 -2.91 19.39 1.07
C LYS A 61 -2.48 19.69 -0.38
N LYS A 62 -1.60 20.68 -0.58
CA LYS A 62 -1.04 20.99 -1.92
C LYS A 62 -0.24 19.82 -2.49
N LEU A 63 0.49 19.10 -1.62
CA LEU A 63 1.22 17.91 -2.03
C LEU A 63 0.26 16.73 -2.27
N ALA A 64 -0.83 16.63 -1.49
CA ALA A 64 -1.87 15.62 -1.71
C ALA A 64 -2.48 15.70 -3.11
N ASP A 65 -2.66 16.91 -3.66
CA ASP A 65 -3.23 17.11 -5.00
C ASP A 65 -2.29 16.65 -6.13
N SER A 66 -0.97 16.60 -5.87
CA SER A 66 0.04 16.25 -6.88
C SER A 66 0.62 14.84 -6.75
N PHE A 67 0.52 14.23 -5.57
CA PHE A 67 1.03 12.88 -5.30
C PHE A 67 -0.11 11.86 -5.23
N PRO A 68 -0.12 10.82 -6.09
CA PRO A 68 -1.23 9.86 -6.16
C PRO A 68 -1.12 8.78 -5.07
N VAL A 69 -1.33 9.16 -3.80
CA VAL A 69 -1.13 8.27 -2.63
C VAL A 69 -1.92 6.96 -2.71
N ASP A 70 -3.13 6.98 -3.27
CA ASP A 70 -3.98 5.79 -3.41
C ASP A 70 -3.36 4.73 -4.34
N ARG A 71 -2.44 5.11 -5.24
CA ARG A 71 -1.76 4.15 -6.10
C ARG A 71 -0.79 3.25 -5.33
N ILE A 72 -0.47 3.58 -4.07
CA ILE A 72 0.23 2.66 -3.16
C ILE A 72 -0.65 1.42 -2.87
N LEU A 73 -1.97 1.55 -2.85
CA LEU A 73 -2.89 0.42 -2.63
C LEU A 73 -3.13 -0.43 -3.88
N SER A 74 -2.62 0.00 -5.04
CA SER A 74 -2.76 -0.74 -6.30
C SER A 74 -2.14 -2.14 -6.20
N ARG A 75 -2.85 -3.14 -6.73
CA ARG A 75 -2.33 -4.51 -6.87
C ARG A 75 -1.52 -4.71 -8.17
N LYS A 76 -1.36 -3.67 -8.99
CA LYS A 76 -0.59 -3.71 -10.24
C LYS A 76 0.82 -3.20 -10.00
N TYR A 77 1.80 -4.11 -10.03
CA TYR A 77 3.21 -3.73 -10.01
C TYR A 77 3.58 -3.01 -11.31
N ASP A 78 4.25 -1.87 -11.20
CA ASP A 78 4.74 -1.08 -12.32
C ASP A 78 6.26 -0.88 -12.21
N LYS A 79 7.00 -1.61 -13.04
CA LYS A 79 8.48 -1.62 -13.04
C LYS A 79 9.10 -0.42 -13.75
N ARG A 80 8.32 0.41 -14.44
CA ARG A 80 8.85 1.50 -15.27
C ARG A 80 9.47 2.61 -14.41
N CYS A 81 10.60 3.15 -14.85
CA CYS A 81 11.26 4.32 -14.26
C CYS A 81 10.62 5.62 -14.79
N ILE A 82 9.38 5.88 -14.38
CA ILE A 82 8.61 7.06 -14.78
C ILE A 82 8.07 7.79 -13.52
N PRO A 83 7.67 9.06 -13.63
CA PRO A 83 7.12 9.81 -12.52
C PRO A 83 5.95 9.10 -11.83
N ALA A 84 5.83 9.24 -10.51
CA ALA A 84 4.83 8.53 -9.69
C ALA A 84 3.38 8.74 -10.18
N ASN A 85 3.06 9.96 -10.64
CA ASN A 85 1.77 10.34 -11.22
C ASN A 85 1.44 9.64 -12.55
N ALA A 86 2.40 8.98 -13.19
CA ALA A 86 2.23 8.20 -14.42
C ALA A 86 2.23 6.67 -14.19
N LYS A 87 2.57 6.19 -12.99
CA LYS A 87 2.66 4.75 -12.69
C LYS A 87 1.30 4.13 -12.36
N SER A 88 1.04 2.88 -12.75
CA SER A 88 -0.20 2.17 -12.37
C SER A 88 -0.23 1.68 -10.91
N GLY A 89 0.91 1.70 -10.24
CA GLY A 89 1.07 1.33 -8.83
C GLY A 89 2.41 1.82 -8.28
N LEU A 90 2.45 2.04 -6.97
CA LEU A 90 3.62 2.55 -6.27
C LEU A 90 4.08 1.57 -5.19
N THR A 91 5.41 1.45 -5.06
CA THR A 91 6.07 0.77 -3.94
C THR A 91 6.85 1.81 -3.14
N ILE A 92 6.86 1.67 -1.82
CA ILE A 92 7.56 2.55 -0.90
C ILE A 92 8.67 1.74 -0.22
N GLY A 93 9.85 2.34 -0.11
CA GLY A 93 11.01 1.81 0.59
C GLY A 93 11.85 2.93 1.16
#